data_AF-A0A5A9MTX7-F1
#
_entry.id   AF-A0A5A9MTX7-F1
#
_cell.length_a   1.000
_cell.length_b   1.000
_cell.length_c   1.000
_cell.angle_alpha   90.00
_cell.angle_beta   90.00
_cell.angle_gamma   90.00
#
_symmetry.space_group_name_H-M   'P 1'
#
loop_
_entity.id
_entity.type
_entity.pdbx_description
1 polymer ?
#
loop_
_entity_poly.entity_id
_entity_poly.type
_entity_poly.pdbx_seq_one_letter_code
_entity_poly.pdbx_strand_id
1 'polypeptide(L)'
;MASVEMFQHMVKTNELREDMIVYGLNPDEDLLFIEELIQGVNTCDTPWTARGRTEEKSFLYEIVANKRNGIDVDKWDYFARDCHHLGLTNSFDHQRLLKFARVCEVEVGEAKVRRPFICFRDKEADNVYDMFRTRYTLHRQAYQHKTVNIIEIMIKDALVKANDHLKISAAIDNMEDFSKLSDQILDQILFSTDDQLKDARMILEKIVRRRLPKFVGEARLVQDEISEVVHMDHGMKGKDPIDSFYFYSKRDPSIAFKIKKYQLSSFLPERFYERLIRVYYSGSDEKILEEALMCFEQWCKNMFGLQTEEEEH
;
A
#
# COMPACT_ATOMS: atom_id res chain seq x y z
N MET A 1 1.03 -10.49 10.49
CA MET A 1 0.80 -11.71 11.29
C MET A 1 0.48 -12.87 10.37
N ALA A 2 -0.60 -12.84 9.58
CA ALA A 2 -0.95 -13.92 8.64
C ALA A 2 0.19 -14.40 7.71
N SER A 3 0.98 -13.50 7.09
CA SER A 3 2.10 -13.92 6.24
C SER A 3 3.20 -14.69 7.00
N VAL A 4 3.42 -14.35 8.28
CA VAL A 4 4.37 -15.07 9.14
C VAL A 4 3.79 -16.42 9.56
N GLU A 5 2.52 -16.47 9.94
CA GLU A 5 1.85 -17.73 10.30
C GLU A 5 1.82 -18.70 9.11
N MET A 6 1.54 -18.19 7.89
CA MET A 6 1.59 -19.00 6.66
C MET A 6 3.01 -19.43 6.33
N PHE A 7 4.02 -18.57 6.51
CA PHE A 7 5.42 -18.94 6.35
C PHE A 7 5.82 -20.08 7.30
N GLN A 8 5.46 -19.97 8.59
CA GLN A 8 5.70 -21.02 9.58
C GLN A 8 4.98 -22.33 9.21
N HIS A 9 3.73 -22.23 8.77
CA HIS A 9 2.95 -23.38 8.30
C HIS A 9 3.61 -24.05 7.09
N MET A 10 4.08 -23.27 6.12
CA MET A 10 4.79 -23.77 4.93
C MET A 10 6.10 -24.47 5.30
N VAL A 11 6.91 -23.88 6.18
CA VAL A 11 8.18 -24.46 6.66
C VAL A 11 7.93 -25.79 7.38
N LYS A 12 6.91 -25.85 8.23
CA LYS A 12 6.57 -27.06 8.99
C LYS A 12 6.02 -28.17 8.09
N THR A 13 5.07 -27.84 7.22
CA THR A 13 4.33 -28.83 6.41
C THR A 13 5.20 -29.47 5.34
N ASN A 14 6.19 -28.73 4.83
CA ASN A 14 7.10 -29.21 3.78
C ASN A 14 8.50 -29.57 4.33
N GLU A 15 8.67 -29.65 5.66
CA GLU A 15 9.92 -30.08 6.32
C GLU A 15 11.17 -29.27 5.90
N LEU A 16 10.99 -27.99 5.54
CA LEU A 16 12.03 -27.14 4.92
C LEU A 16 13.23 -26.82 5.84
N ARG A 17 13.14 -27.15 7.14
CA ARG A 17 14.24 -26.94 8.08
C ARG A 17 15.48 -27.75 7.71
N GLU A 18 15.31 -28.94 7.17
CA GLU A 18 16.43 -29.80 6.76
C GLU A 18 17.17 -29.19 5.55
N ASP A 19 16.42 -28.73 4.55
CA ASP A 19 16.98 -28.05 3.38
C ASP A 19 17.76 -26.79 3.77
N MET A 20 17.23 -25.99 4.71
CA MET A 20 17.95 -24.81 5.21
C MET A 20 19.34 -25.16 5.76
N ILE A 21 19.45 -26.26 6.52
CA ILE A 21 20.73 -26.73 7.06
C ILE A 21 21.67 -27.17 5.92
N VAL A 22 21.14 -27.89 4.92
CA VAL A 22 21.91 -28.33 3.74
C VAL A 22 22.54 -27.14 3.00
N TYR A 23 21.83 -26.02 2.92
CA TYR A 23 22.33 -24.79 2.29
C TYR A 23 23.11 -23.87 3.25
N GLY A 24 23.40 -24.31 4.48
CA GLY A 24 24.25 -23.58 5.44
C GLY A 24 23.54 -22.48 6.22
N LEU A 25 22.21 -22.48 6.28
CA LEU A 25 21.43 -21.62 7.16
C LEU A 25 21.33 -22.23 8.56
N ASN A 26 21.14 -21.38 9.56
CA ASN A 26 20.83 -21.77 10.93
C ASN A 26 19.32 -21.56 11.18
N PRO A 27 18.48 -22.62 11.15
CA PRO A 27 17.02 -22.45 11.23
C PRO A 27 16.54 -21.71 12.48
N ASP A 28 17.23 -21.83 13.61
CA ASP A 28 16.79 -21.21 14.87
C ASP A 28 16.95 -19.68 14.85
N GLU A 29 17.95 -19.17 14.14
CA GLU A 29 18.20 -17.73 13.98
C GLU A 29 17.56 -17.18 12.69
N ASP A 30 17.66 -17.93 11.60
CA ASP A 30 17.29 -17.46 10.26
C ASP A 30 15.79 -17.45 10.02
N LEU A 31 15.04 -18.39 10.60
CA LEU A 31 13.58 -18.33 10.54
C LEU A 31 13.06 -17.08 11.27
N LEU A 32 13.59 -16.81 12.48
CA LEU A 32 13.25 -15.60 13.23
C LEU A 32 13.62 -14.34 12.44
N PHE A 33 14.80 -14.32 11.81
CA PHE A 33 15.20 -13.21 10.95
C PHE A 33 14.26 -13.00 9.76
N ILE A 34 13.84 -14.07 9.07
CA ILE A 34 12.90 -13.99 7.95
C ILE A 34 11.53 -13.46 8.43
N GLU A 35 11.03 -13.95 9.57
CA GLU A 35 9.79 -13.46 10.16
C GLU A 35 9.85 -11.96 10.46
N GLU A 36 10.96 -11.49 11.02
CA GLU A 36 11.21 -10.07 11.29
C GLU A 36 11.36 -9.25 9.99
N LEU A 37 11.94 -9.81 8.92
CA LEU A 37 11.99 -9.15 7.60
C LEU A 37 10.59 -8.97 7.00
N ILE A 38 9.68 -9.95 7.18
CA ILE A 38 8.30 -9.90 6.69
C ILE A 38 7.45 -8.93 7.52
N GLN A 39 7.54 -9.02 8.85
CA GLN A 39 6.81 -8.11 9.75
C GLN A 39 7.33 -6.68 9.61
N GLY A 40 8.63 -6.56 9.41
CA GLY A 40 9.43 -5.35 9.33
C GLY A 40 9.77 -4.79 10.71
N VAL A 41 11.03 -4.36 10.85
CA VAL A 41 11.59 -3.75 12.06
C VAL A 41 11.85 -2.28 11.79
N ASN A 42 11.51 -1.40 12.73
CA ASN A 42 11.92 -0.01 12.64
C ASN A 42 13.39 0.14 13.08
N THR A 43 14.28 0.32 12.11
CA THR A 43 15.73 0.44 12.33
C THR A 43 16.13 1.68 13.14
N CYS A 44 15.20 2.65 13.29
CA CYS A 44 15.38 3.83 14.11
C CYS A 44 15.11 3.62 15.61
N ASP A 45 14.55 2.48 16.02
CA ASP A 45 14.17 2.26 17.42
C ASP A 45 15.40 2.15 18.33
N THR A 46 15.33 2.79 19.49
CA THR A 46 16.35 2.74 20.54
C THR A 46 15.68 2.38 21.87
N PRO A 47 15.95 1.20 22.48
CA PRO A 47 16.98 0.21 22.11
C PRO A 47 16.64 -0.60 20.85
N TRP A 48 17.64 -1.32 20.31
CA TRP A 48 17.45 -2.25 19.19
C TRP A 48 16.44 -3.34 19.55
N THR A 49 15.47 -3.58 18.67
CA THR A 49 14.32 -4.46 18.94
C THR A 49 14.39 -5.81 18.25
N ALA A 50 15.18 -5.95 17.17
CA ALA A 50 15.30 -7.21 16.44
C ALA A 50 16.18 -8.22 17.19
N ARG A 51 15.85 -9.50 17.01
CA ARG A 51 16.57 -10.64 17.61
C ARG A 51 17.20 -11.53 16.56
N GLY A 52 16.64 -11.59 15.35
CA GLY A 52 17.19 -12.42 14.27
C GLY A 52 18.58 -11.98 13.82
N ARG A 53 18.89 -10.68 13.91
CA ARG A 53 20.22 -10.09 13.67
C ARG A 53 20.52 -8.93 14.62
N THR A 54 21.81 -8.70 14.86
CA THR A 54 22.31 -7.55 15.63
C THR A 54 22.19 -6.23 14.86
N GLU A 55 22.31 -5.11 15.56
CA GLU A 55 22.23 -3.78 14.96
C GLU A 55 23.32 -3.50 13.91
N GLU A 56 24.44 -4.23 13.91
CA GLU A 56 25.47 -4.18 12.84
C GLU A 56 24.95 -4.63 11.47
N LYS A 57 23.80 -5.30 11.43
CA LYS A 57 23.12 -5.74 10.20
C LYS A 57 21.77 -5.03 9.99
N SER A 58 21.55 -3.88 10.64
CA SER A 58 20.28 -3.15 10.56
C SER A 58 19.84 -2.85 9.13
N PHE A 59 20.77 -2.56 8.22
CA PHE A 59 20.48 -2.30 6.80
C PHE A 59 19.73 -3.44 6.09
N LEU A 60 19.82 -4.70 6.55
CA LEU A 60 19.08 -5.81 5.95
C LEU A 60 17.56 -5.67 6.15
N TYR A 61 17.13 -5.09 7.26
CA TYR A 61 15.71 -4.84 7.56
C TYR A 61 15.10 -3.70 6.72
N GLU A 62 15.92 -3.01 5.91
CA GLU A 62 15.48 -1.95 5.00
C GLU A 62 15.17 -2.46 3.58
N ILE A 63 15.37 -3.76 3.33
CA ILE A 63 15.25 -4.35 1.99
C ILE A 63 13.82 -4.84 1.69
N VAL A 64 13.25 -5.68 2.57
CA VAL A 64 11.99 -6.40 2.30
C VAL A 64 10.76 -5.61 2.74
N ALA A 65 10.71 -5.17 3.99
CA ALA A 65 9.60 -4.39 4.55
C ALA A 65 10.13 -3.23 5.38
N ASN A 66 10.45 -2.13 4.70
CA ASN A 66 11.16 -1.01 5.32
C ASN A 66 10.21 -0.14 6.15
N LYS A 67 10.22 -0.29 7.48
CA LYS A 67 9.35 0.48 8.38
C LYS A 67 9.79 1.93 8.60
N ARG A 68 11.04 2.28 8.26
CA ARG A 68 11.56 3.64 8.42
C ARG A 68 10.92 4.60 7.42
N ASN A 69 10.98 4.26 6.14
CA ASN A 69 10.55 5.15 5.06
C ASN A 69 9.59 4.51 4.05
N GLY A 70 9.29 3.22 4.21
CA GLY A 70 8.40 2.52 3.32
C GLY A 70 8.98 2.28 1.93
N ILE A 71 10.27 2.47 1.66
CA ILE A 71 10.88 2.03 0.40
C ILE A 71 11.57 0.70 0.59
N ASP A 72 11.10 -0.27 -0.18
CA ASP A 72 11.55 -1.65 -0.18
C ASP A 72 11.41 -2.22 -1.60
N VAL A 73 11.99 -3.40 -1.82
CA VAL A 73 11.98 -4.07 -3.12
C VAL A 73 10.57 -4.51 -3.55
N ASP A 74 9.64 -4.67 -2.62
CA ASP A 74 8.21 -4.90 -2.89
C ASP A 74 7.64 -3.82 -3.81
N LYS A 75 7.88 -2.54 -3.47
CA LYS A 75 7.46 -1.40 -4.30
C LYS A 75 8.09 -1.38 -5.67
N TRP A 76 9.36 -1.74 -5.75
CA TRP A 76 10.08 -1.71 -7.01
C TRP A 76 9.50 -2.72 -8.00
N ASP A 77 9.18 -3.93 -7.51
CA ASP A 77 8.56 -4.97 -8.32
C ASP A 77 7.15 -4.57 -8.74
N TYR A 78 6.27 -4.22 -7.80
CA TYR A 78 4.88 -3.96 -8.16
C TYR A 78 4.73 -2.69 -9.01
N PHE A 79 5.58 -1.67 -8.86
CA PHE A 79 5.56 -0.53 -9.80
C PHE A 79 5.88 -0.97 -11.22
N ALA A 80 6.93 -1.77 -11.42
CA ALA A 80 7.30 -2.24 -12.76
C ALA A 80 6.23 -3.16 -13.33
N ARG A 81 5.75 -4.12 -12.53
CA ARG A 81 4.74 -5.11 -12.90
C ARG A 81 3.41 -4.45 -13.22
N ASP A 82 2.90 -3.59 -12.35
CA ASP A 82 1.57 -3.01 -12.51
C ASP A 82 1.56 -1.98 -13.63
N CYS A 83 2.58 -1.14 -13.75
CA CYS A 83 2.71 -0.27 -14.92
C CYS A 83 2.70 -1.06 -16.22
N HIS A 84 3.41 -2.19 -16.30
CA HIS A 84 3.39 -3.06 -17.47
C HIS A 84 1.99 -3.60 -17.80
N HIS A 85 1.30 -4.19 -16.81
CA HIS A 85 -0.02 -4.80 -17.04
C HIS A 85 -1.15 -3.78 -17.22
N LEU A 86 -1.03 -2.58 -16.63
CA LEU A 86 -2.00 -1.49 -16.77
C LEU A 86 -1.76 -0.63 -18.01
N GLY A 87 -0.63 -0.80 -18.71
CA GLY A 87 -0.25 0.04 -19.84
C GLY A 87 0.14 1.47 -19.43
N LEU A 88 0.67 1.64 -18.21
CA LEU A 88 1.19 2.90 -17.69
C LEU A 88 2.71 2.93 -17.78
N THR A 89 3.28 4.13 -17.88
CA THR A 89 4.75 4.29 -17.85
C THR A 89 5.24 4.35 -16.41
N ASN A 90 6.21 3.51 -16.06
CA ASN A 90 6.96 3.61 -14.82
C ASN A 90 8.12 4.61 -15.00
N SER A 91 8.09 5.75 -14.31
CA SER A 91 9.19 6.73 -14.35
C SER A 91 10.33 6.41 -13.38
N PHE A 92 10.13 5.47 -12.46
CA PHE A 92 11.12 5.10 -11.44
C PHE A 92 12.05 3.98 -11.93
N ASP A 93 13.36 4.26 -11.90
CA ASP A 93 14.40 3.30 -12.27
C ASP A 93 15.07 2.70 -11.02
N HIS A 94 14.53 1.57 -10.57
CA HIS A 94 15.05 0.82 -9.43
C HIS A 94 16.43 0.21 -9.69
N GLN A 95 16.76 -0.18 -10.93
CA GLN A 95 18.06 -0.77 -11.26
C GLN A 95 19.17 0.26 -11.11
N ARG A 96 18.89 1.49 -11.55
CA ARG A 96 19.78 2.63 -11.34
C ARG A 96 19.92 2.95 -9.85
N LEU A 97 18.81 3.03 -9.12
CA LEU A 97 18.84 3.33 -7.68
C LEU A 97 19.70 2.30 -6.91
N LEU A 98 19.54 1.01 -7.22
CA LEU A 98 20.31 -0.09 -6.62
C LEU A 98 21.82 0.03 -6.88
N LYS A 99 22.24 0.41 -8.10
CA LYS A 99 23.66 0.66 -8.43
C LYS A 99 24.27 1.81 -7.61
N PHE A 100 23.42 2.70 -7.10
CA PHE A 100 23.79 3.86 -6.30
C PHE A 100 23.44 3.72 -4.81
N ALA A 101 23.11 2.52 -4.36
CA ALA A 101 22.92 2.21 -2.95
C ALA A 101 24.27 1.90 -2.27
N ARG A 102 24.46 2.38 -1.04
CA ARG A 102 25.59 2.02 -0.16
C ARG A 102 25.11 1.92 1.27
N VAL A 103 25.85 1.16 2.08
CA VAL A 103 25.65 1.14 3.53
C VAL A 103 26.58 2.18 4.17
N CYS A 104 26.03 3.08 4.97
CA CYS A 104 26.79 4.09 5.72
C CYS A 104 26.34 4.11 7.19
N GLU A 105 27.24 4.52 8.08
CA GLU A 105 26.93 4.73 9.49
C GLU A 105 26.11 6.00 9.69
N VAL A 106 25.03 5.89 10.46
CA VAL A 106 24.09 6.96 10.78
C VAL A 106 23.87 7.01 12.29
N GLU A 107 23.85 8.21 12.85
CA GLU A 107 23.49 8.43 14.26
C GLU A 107 21.97 8.43 14.46
N VAL A 108 21.48 7.61 15.38
CA VAL A 108 20.07 7.35 15.63
C VAL A 108 19.73 7.53 17.12
N GLY A 109 18.55 8.08 17.39
CA GLY A 109 18.02 8.31 18.73
C GLY A 109 18.72 9.43 19.50
N GLU A 110 18.20 9.75 20.68
CA GLU A 110 18.79 10.78 21.55
C GLU A 110 20.20 10.42 22.02
N ALA A 111 20.47 9.12 22.18
CA ALA A 111 21.77 8.57 22.55
C ALA A 111 22.79 8.59 21.40
N LYS A 112 22.40 8.98 20.17
CA LYS A 112 23.27 9.05 18.98
C LYS A 112 24.05 7.77 18.71
N VAL A 113 23.38 6.62 18.83
CA VAL A 113 23.98 5.32 18.51
C VAL A 113 24.24 5.26 17.01
N ARG A 114 25.43 4.80 16.63
CA ARG A 114 25.78 4.62 15.21
C ARG A 114 25.35 3.25 14.74
N ARG A 115 24.62 3.22 13.63
CA ARG A 115 24.18 2.00 12.98
C ARG A 115 24.29 2.11 11.46
N PRO A 116 24.45 0.97 10.76
CA PRO A 116 24.51 0.94 9.30
C PRO A 116 23.12 1.04 8.65
N PHE A 117 22.94 2.01 7.76
CA PHE A 117 21.71 2.25 6.99
C PHE A 117 21.97 2.22 5.49
N ILE A 118 20.96 1.84 4.71
CA ILE A 118 20.98 2.02 3.25
C ILE A 118 20.86 3.53 2.96
N CYS A 119 21.85 4.03 2.24
CA CYS A 119 21.99 5.38 1.76
C CYS A 119 22.08 5.39 0.24
N PHE A 120 21.48 6.40 -0.39
CA PHE A 120 21.53 6.56 -1.84
C PHE A 120 22.46 7.69 -2.25
N ARG A 121 22.89 7.66 -3.50
CA ARG A 121 23.66 8.75 -4.06
C ARG A 121 22.84 10.04 -4.09
N ASP A 122 23.44 11.15 -3.65
CA ASP A 122 22.84 12.49 -3.67
C ASP A 122 22.11 12.87 -4.97
N LYS A 123 22.71 12.58 -6.13
CA LYS A 123 22.10 12.84 -7.45
C LYS A 123 20.84 12.01 -7.77
N GLU A 124 20.51 11.01 -6.97
CA GLU A 124 19.33 10.15 -7.16
C GLU A 124 18.10 10.68 -6.41
N ALA A 125 18.18 11.87 -5.79
CA ALA A 125 17.04 12.52 -5.12
C ALA A 125 15.80 12.62 -6.03
N ASP A 126 15.99 13.02 -7.29
CA ASP A 126 14.89 13.12 -8.25
C ASP A 126 14.28 11.75 -8.59
N ASN A 127 15.12 10.71 -8.74
CA ASN A 127 14.66 9.33 -8.97
C ASN A 127 13.84 8.81 -7.77
N VAL A 128 14.24 9.17 -6.54
CA VAL A 128 13.45 8.89 -5.33
C VAL A 128 12.09 9.60 -5.38
N TYR A 129 12.02 10.86 -5.79
CA TYR A 129 10.74 11.54 -5.99
C TYR A 129 9.88 10.90 -7.09
N ASP A 130 10.49 10.49 -8.20
CA ASP A 130 9.78 9.79 -9.29
C ASP A 130 9.16 8.48 -8.82
N MET A 131 9.78 7.81 -7.85
CA MET A 131 9.18 6.65 -7.18
C MET A 131 7.88 7.01 -6.45
N PHE A 132 7.89 8.07 -5.64
CA PHE A 132 6.70 8.54 -4.93
C PHE A 132 5.61 9.06 -5.88
N ARG A 133 6.00 9.68 -6.99
CA ARG A 133 5.11 10.08 -8.07
C ARG A 133 4.50 8.88 -8.78
N THR A 134 5.28 7.84 -9.05
CA THR A 134 4.79 6.59 -9.65
C THR A 134 3.74 5.94 -8.77
N ARG A 135 4.00 5.83 -7.46
CA ARG A 135 3.02 5.37 -6.47
C ARG A 135 1.72 6.16 -6.55
N TYR A 136 1.82 7.49 -6.51
CA TYR A 136 0.66 8.36 -6.60
C TYR A 136 -0.15 8.12 -7.89
N THR A 137 0.52 8.05 -9.04
CA THR A 137 -0.11 7.77 -10.34
C THR A 137 -0.86 6.45 -10.32
N LEU A 138 -0.23 5.37 -9.85
CA LEU A 138 -0.84 4.04 -9.76
C LEU A 138 -2.06 4.01 -8.84
N HIS A 139 -1.94 4.61 -7.65
CA HIS A 139 -3.07 4.71 -6.74
C HIS A 139 -4.24 5.48 -7.36
N ARG A 140 -3.98 6.63 -7.98
CA ARG A 140 -5.03 7.48 -8.54
C ARG A 140 -5.70 6.87 -9.77
N GLN A 141 -4.92 6.30 -10.68
CA GLN A 141 -5.41 5.85 -11.99
C GLN A 141 -5.91 4.41 -11.98
N ALA A 142 -5.39 3.55 -11.11
CA ALA A 142 -5.71 2.13 -11.11
C ALA A 142 -6.27 1.65 -9.76
N TYR A 143 -5.46 1.63 -8.70
CA TYR A 143 -5.84 0.95 -7.44
C TYR A 143 -7.05 1.59 -6.77
N GLN A 144 -7.20 2.90 -6.90
CA GLN A 144 -8.34 3.66 -6.41
C GLN A 144 -9.15 4.19 -7.59
N HIS A 145 -9.29 3.44 -8.68
CA HIS A 145 -10.21 3.83 -9.74
C HIS A 145 -11.66 3.72 -9.23
N LYS A 146 -12.50 4.74 -9.45
CA LYS A 146 -13.88 4.79 -8.95
C LYS A 146 -14.71 3.52 -9.23
N THR A 147 -14.54 2.92 -10.41
CA THR A 147 -15.25 1.70 -10.75
C THR A 147 -14.64 0.44 -10.13
N VAL A 148 -13.35 0.46 -9.80
CA VAL A 148 -12.70 -0.64 -9.04
C VAL A 148 -13.22 -0.62 -7.62
N ASN A 149 -13.18 0.53 -6.93
CA ASN A 149 -13.65 0.67 -5.55
C ASN A 149 -15.10 0.21 -5.37
N ILE A 150 -16.01 0.55 -6.30
CA ILE A 150 -17.40 0.11 -6.18
C ILE A 150 -17.57 -1.40 -6.38
N ILE A 151 -16.75 -2.01 -7.25
CA ILE A 151 -16.72 -3.47 -7.41
C ILE A 151 -16.17 -4.13 -6.15
N GLU A 152 -15.12 -3.60 -5.54
CA GLU A 152 -14.58 -4.09 -4.27
C GLU A 152 -15.62 -4.03 -3.15
N ILE A 153 -16.39 -2.93 -3.05
CA ILE A 153 -17.50 -2.81 -2.09
C ILE A 153 -18.55 -3.90 -2.35
N MET A 154 -18.95 -4.11 -3.61
CA MET A 154 -19.92 -5.16 -3.95
C MET A 154 -19.39 -6.56 -3.65
N ILE A 155 -18.11 -6.84 -3.92
CA ILE A 155 -17.48 -8.13 -3.59
C ILE A 155 -17.47 -8.32 -2.08
N LYS A 156 -17.08 -7.30 -1.30
CA LYS A 156 -17.12 -7.33 0.16
C LYS A 156 -18.53 -7.65 0.67
N ASP A 157 -19.55 -6.98 0.14
CA ASP A 157 -20.95 -7.24 0.52
C ASP A 157 -21.38 -8.67 0.20
N ALA A 158 -20.96 -9.21 -0.96
CA ALA A 158 -21.21 -10.60 -1.32
C ALA A 158 -20.52 -11.58 -0.36
N LEU A 159 -19.25 -11.35 -0.04
CA LEU A 159 -18.48 -12.20 0.88
C LEU A 159 -19.05 -12.17 2.30
N VAL A 160 -19.47 -11.00 2.80
CA VAL A 160 -20.13 -10.87 4.11
C VAL A 160 -21.43 -11.68 4.14
N LYS A 161 -22.25 -11.61 3.08
CA LYS A 161 -23.49 -12.39 2.99
C LYS A 161 -23.26 -13.89 2.84
N ALA A 162 -22.15 -14.31 2.25
CA ALA A 162 -21.78 -15.72 2.13
C ALA A 162 -21.10 -16.29 3.38
N ASN A 163 -20.67 -15.43 4.32
CA ASN A 163 -19.77 -15.81 5.41
C ASN A 163 -20.38 -16.85 6.36
N ASP A 164 -21.67 -16.75 6.70
CA ASP A 164 -22.31 -17.67 7.64
C ASP A 164 -22.32 -19.11 7.12
N HIS A 165 -22.32 -19.28 5.79
CA HIS A 165 -22.38 -20.57 5.11
C HIS A 165 -21.01 -21.11 4.73
N LEU A 166 -20.12 -20.24 4.23
CA LEU A 166 -18.78 -20.62 3.76
C LEU A 166 -17.69 -20.47 4.83
N LYS A 167 -18.02 -19.86 5.98
CA LYS A 167 -17.11 -19.61 7.11
C LYS A 167 -15.79 -18.94 6.70
N ILE A 168 -15.87 -18.00 5.75
CA ILE A 168 -14.71 -17.32 5.15
C ILE A 168 -13.85 -16.66 6.22
N SER A 169 -14.47 -15.96 7.16
CA SER A 169 -13.78 -15.26 8.24
C SER A 169 -13.06 -16.19 9.22
N ALA A 170 -13.50 -17.45 9.36
CA ALA A 170 -12.87 -18.40 10.27
C ALA A 170 -11.62 -19.06 9.67
N ALA A 171 -11.45 -18.99 8.35
CA ALA A 171 -10.29 -19.58 7.67
C ALA A 171 -8.97 -18.92 8.10
N ILE A 172 -8.99 -17.66 8.57
CA ILE A 172 -7.78 -16.96 9.03
C ILE A 172 -7.16 -17.61 10.27
N ASP A 173 -7.95 -18.35 11.07
CA ASP A 173 -7.50 -18.97 12.31
C ASP A 173 -6.77 -20.31 12.08
N ASN A 174 -6.87 -20.86 10.86
CA ASN A 174 -6.23 -22.12 10.47
C ASN A 174 -5.50 -21.95 9.13
N MET A 175 -4.17 -21.99 9.15
CA MET A 175 -3.36 -21.82 7.94
C MET A 175 -3.62 -22.89 6.87
N GLU A 176 -4.07 -24.09 7.22
CA GLU A 176 -4.45 -25.09 6.22
C GLU A 176 -5.71 -24.67 5.46
N ASP A 177 -6.70 -24.14 6.16
CA ASP A 177 -7.94 -23.64 5.55
C ASP A 177 -7.67 -22.32 4.80
N PHE A 178 -6.86 -21.44 5.39
CA PHE A 178 -6.41 -20.19 4.75
C PHE A 178 -5.66 -20.46 3.43
N SER A 179 -4.87 -21.53 3.35
CA SER A 179 -4.15 -21.90 2.13
C SER A 179 -5.07 -22.26 0.96
N LYS A 180 -6.31 -22.70 1.27
CA LYS A 180 -7.34 -23.04 0.28
C LYS A 180 -8.24 -21.85 -0.03
N LEU A 181 -8.18 -20.78 0.76
CA LEU A 181 -8.95 -19.56 0.55
C LEU A 181 -8.28 -18.72 -0.55
N SER A 182 -8.92 -18.67 -1.72
CA SER A 182 -8.46 -17.91 -2.89
C SER A 182 -9.65 -17.27 -3.61
N ASP A 183 -9.38 -16.52 -4.68
CA ASP A 183 -10.39 -15.88 -5.53
C ASP A 183 -11.43 -16.87 -6.09
N GLN A 184 -11.12 -18.18 -6.10
CA GLN A 184 -12.07 -19.24 -6.44
C GLN A 184 -13.36 -19.18 -5.60
N ILE A 185 -13.32 -18.59 -4.39
CA ILE A 185 -14.51 -18.37 -3.56
C ILE A 185 -15.60 -17.58 -4.30
N LEU A 186 -15.21 -16.66 -5.19
CA LEU A 186 -16.15 -15.87 -5.99
C LEU A 186 -16.89 -16.76 -6.99
N ASP A 187 -16.17 -17.68 -7.65
CA ASP A 187 -16.77 -18.66 -8.55
C ASP A 187 -17.66 -19.66 -7.79
N GLN A 188 -17.24 -20.10 -6.61
CA GLN A 188 -18.03 -20.97 -5.75
C GLN A 188 -19.38 -20.33 -5.39
N ILE A 189 -19.39 -19.05 -5.03
CA ILE A 189 -20.63 -18.31 -4.74
C ILE A 189 -21.46 -18.14 -6.03
N LEU A 190 -20.82 -17.71 -7.12
CA LEU A 190 -21.49 -17.38 -8.37
C LEU A 190 -22.20 -18.59 -9.00
N PHE A 191 -21.58 -19.78 -8.94
CA PHE A 191 -22.12 -21.00 -9.54
C PHE A 191 -22.87 -21.90 -8.56
N SER A 192 -22.95 -21.53 -7.28
CA SER A 192 -23.73 -22.29 -6.29
C SER A 192 -25.22 -22.29 -6.65
N THR A 193 -25.88 -23.42 -6.42
CA THR A 193 -27.35 -23.56 -6.48
C THR A 193 -28.01 -23.43 -5.11
N ASP A 194 -27.24 -23.23 -4.05
CA ASP A 194 -27.77 -23.11 -2.68
C ASP A 194 -28.56 -21.79 -2.52
N ASP A 195 -29.75 -21.89 -1.95
CA ASP A 195 -30.60 -20.74 -1.65
C ASP A 195 -30.01 -19.87 -0.53
N GLN A 196 -29.19 -20.46 0.35
CA GLN A 196 -28.44 -19.75 1.39
C GLN A 196 -27.44 -18.74 0.81
N LEU A 197 -26.90 -19.02 -0.37
CA LEU A 197 -25.96 -18.14 -1.08
C LEU A 197 -26.63 -17.22 -2.11
N LYS A 198 -27.96 -17.22 -2.19
CA LYS A 198 -28.71 -16.50 -3.23
C LYS A 198 -28.42 -14.99 -3.23
N ASP A 199 -28.41 -14.34 -2.07
CA ASP A 199 -28.19 -12.90 -1.99
C ASP A 199 -26.76 -12.51 -2.40
N ALA A 200 -25.76 -13.28 -1.97
CA ALA A 200 -24.37 -13.09 -2.36
C ALA A 200 -24.19 -13.32 -3.87
N ARG A 201 -24.76 -14.41 -4.40
CA ARG A 201 -24.78 -14.74 -5.83
C ARG A 201 -25.39 -13.63 -6.66
N MET A 202 -26.53 -13.08 -6.24
CA MET A 202 -27.18 -11.95 -6.94
C MET A 202 -26.30 -10.70 -7.01
N ILE A 203 -25.46 -10.44 -6.02
CA ILE A 203 -24.51 -9.31 -6.06
C ILE A 203 -23.41 -9.59 -7.09
N LEU A 204 -22.80 -10.78 -7.09
CA LEU A 204 -21.77 -11.14 -8.06
C LEU A 204 -22.32 -11.18 -9.50
N GLU A 205 -23.55 -11.66 -9.71
CA GLU A 205 -24.22 -11.62 -11.01
C GLU A 205 -24.38 -10.18 -11.53
N LYS A 206 -24.65 -9.21 -10.65
CA LYS A 206 -24.70 -7.79 -11.04
C LYS A 206 -23.32 -7.31 -11.51
N ILE A 207 -22.24 -7.72 -10.86
CA ILE A 207 -20.87 -7.37 -11.28
C ILE A 207 -20.58 -7.92 -12.68
N VAL A 208 -20.83 -9.23 -12.88
CA VAL A 208 -20.60 -9.92 -14.17
C VAL A 208 -21.43 -9.30 -15.29
N ARG A 209 -22.69 -8.93 -15.01
CA ARG A 209 -23.58 -8.26 -15.97
C ARG A 209 -23.36 -6.75 -16.07
N ARG A 210 -22.32 -6.22 -15.41
CA ARG A 210 -21.97 -4.80 -15.34
C ARG A 210 -23.10 -3.87 -14.85
N ARG A 211 -24.00 -4.39 -14.02
CA ARG A 211 -25.07 -3.65 -13.32
C ARG A 211 -24.54 -3.06 -12.02
N LEU A 212 -23.60 -2.13 -12.14
CA LEU A 212 -22.93 -1.50 -11.01
C LEU A 212 -23.70 -0.27 -10.52
N PRO A 213 -23.58 0.09 -9.21
CA PRO A 213 -24.00 1.39 -8.72
C PRO A 213 -23.40 2.53 -9.55
N LYS A 214 -24.20 3.57 -9.78
CA LYS A 214 -23.84 4.72 -10.59
C LYS A 214 -22.96 5.66 -9.77
N PHE A 215 -21.88 6.12 -10.35
CA PHE A 215 -21.02 7.13 -9.73
C PHE A 215 -21.73 8.49 -9.77
N VAL A 216 -21.86 9.12 -8.60
CA VAL A 216 -22.51 10.43 -8.44
C VAL A 216 -21.46 11.54 -8.49
N GLY A 217 -20.37 11.42 -7.72
CA GLY A 217 -19.35 12.46 -7.70
C GLY A 217 -18.15 12.13 -6.83
N GLU A 218 -17.10 12.95 -6.94
CA GLU A 218 -15.88 12.90 -6.14
C GLU A 218 -15.52 14.30 -5.63
N ALA A 219 -15.08 14.40 -4.37
CA ALA A 219 -14.59 15.64 -3.77
C ALA A 219 -13.31 15.41 -2.96
N ARG A 220 -12.47 16.45 -2.85
CA ARG A 220 -11.21 16.43 -2.08
C ARG A 220 -11.40 17.11 -0.74
N LEU A 221 -11.22 16.39 0.36
CA LEU A 221 -11.36 16.96 1.69
C LEU A 221 -10.06 17.63 2.16
N VAL A 222 -10.23 18.75 2.88
CA VAL A 222 -9.13 19.45 3.56
C VAL A 222 -9.06 19.07 5.04
N GLN A 223 -10.17 18.64 5.67
CA GLN A 223 -10.32 18.35 7.11
C GLN A 223 -10.91 16.95 7.40
N ASP A 224 -10.85 16.57 8.69
CA ASP A 224 -11.16 15.24 9.24
C ASP A 224 -12.63 15.10 9.68
N GLU A 225 -13.56 15.35 8.77
CA GLU A 225 -14.99 15.42 9.14
C GLU A 225 -15.79 14.15 8.79
N ILE A 226 -15.22 13.24 7.99
CA ILE A 226 -15.94 12.06 7.45
C ILE A 226 -15.09 10.80 7.63
N SER A 227 -15.71 9.71 8.09
CA SER A 227 -15.04 8.45 8.48
C SER A 227 -14.79 7.46 7.32
N GLU A 228 -15.61 7.50 6.26
CA GLU A 228 -15.45 6.63 5.08
C GLU A 228 -14.86 7.42 3.91
N VAL A 229 -13.53 7.58 3.92
CA VAL A 229 -12.80 8.40 2.94
C VAL A 229 -11.65 7.57 2.37
N VAL A 230 -11.45 7.66 1.06
CA VAL A 230 -10.24 7.12 0.42
C VAL A 230 -9.06 8.03 0.78
N HIS A 231 -8.11 7.47 1.51
CA HIS A 231 -6.85 8.13 1.82
C HIS A 231 -5.80 7.81 0.76
N MET A 232 -5.23 8.85 0.16
CA MET A 232 -4.08 8.73 -0.72
C MET A 232 -2.89 9.44 -0.08
N ASP A 233 -1.79 8.73 0.11
CA ASP A 233 -0.55 9.29 0.59
C ASP A 233 0.65 8.70 -0.16
N HIS A 234 1.81 9.33 0.02
CA HIS A 234 3.07 8.79 -0.49
C HIS A 234 3.63 7.64 0.38
N GLY A 235 2.80 6.97 1.17
CA GLY A 235 3.19 5.88 2.09
C GLY A 235 3.72 6.35 3.45
N MET A 236 3.75 7.66 3.70
CA MET A 236 4.40 8.25 4.88
C MET A 236 3.49 9.16 5.73
N LYS A 237 2.17 8.98 5.70
CA LYS A 237 1.20 9.75 6.50
C LYS A 237 1.37 11.27 6.38
N GLY A 238 1.67 11.75 5.17
CA GLY A 238 1.81 13.17 4.85
C GLY A 238 3.18 13.81 5.12
N LYS A 239 4.18 13.06 5.59
CA LYS A 239 5.57 13.55 5.68
C LYS A 239 6.21 13.65 4.29
N ASP A 240 7.17 14.55 4.14
CA ASP A 240 7.97 14.60 2.92
C ASP A 240 8.74 13.29 2.79
N PRO A 241 8.56 12.56 1.67
CA PRO A 241 9.27 11.31 1.46
C PRO A 241 10.79 11.44 1.64
N ILE A 242 11.40 12.54 1.16
CA ILE A 242 12.86 12.64 1.10
C ILE A 242 13.51 12.78 2.48
N ASP A 243 12.79 13.33 3.45
CA ASP A 243 13.28 13.54 4.82
C ASP A 243 13.62 12.24 5.53
N SER A 244 13.11 11.13 5.01
CA SER A 244 13.30 9.79 5.58
C SER A 244 14.43 9.01 4.90
N PHE A 245 15.13 9.63 3.96
CA PHE A 245 16.30 9.09 3.26
C PHE A 245 17.61 9.63 3.82
N TYR A 246 18.62 8.78 3.74
CA TYR A 246 20.01 9.19 3.89
C TYR A 246 20.68 9.12 2.53
N PHE A 247 21.53 10.11 2.28
CA PHE A 247 22.27 10.26 1.05
C PHE A 247 23.77 10.32 1.31
N TYR A 248 24.57 10.02 0.29
CA TYR A 248 26.02 10.19 0.32
C TYR A 248 26.52 10.91 -0.94
N SER A 249 27.68 11.56 -0.84
CA SER A 249 28.26 12.38 -1.91
C SER A 249 29.41 11.66 -2.64
N LYS A 250 29.98 12.29 -3.68
CA LYS A 250 31.11 11.67 -4.45
C LYS A 250 32.40 11.84 -3.74
N ARG A 251 32.51 12.96 -3.04
CA ARG A 251 33.68 13.35 -2.29
C ARG A 251 33.78 12.46 -1.06
N ASP A 252 32.66 12.22 -0.39
CA ASP A 252 32.61 11.48 0.88
C ASP A 252 31.57 10.34 0.82
N PRO A 253 31.94 9.16 0.28
CA PRO A 253 31.01 8.06 0.05
C PRO A 253 30.62 7.26 1.30
N SER A 254 31.26 7.52 2.45
CA SER A 254 30.98 6.88 3.74
C SER A 254 30.20 7.77 4.70
N ILE A 255 29.97 9.04 4.35
CA ILE A 255 29.29 10.00 5.21
C ILE A 255 27.85 10.15 4.74
N ALA A 256 26.92 9.70 5.57
CA ALA A 256 25.50 9.87 5.37
C ALA A 256 25.06 11.29 5.75
N PHE A 257 24.15 11.88 4.97
CA PHE A 257 23.50 13.14 5.28
C PHE A 257 22.05 13.16 4.77
N LYS A 258 21.25 14.12 5.24
CA LYS A 258 19.91 14.39 4.69
C LYS A 258 19.97 15.55 3.71
N ILE A 259 19.28 15.44 2.59
CA ILE A 259 19.09 16.55 1.66
C ILE A 259 18.02 17.47 2.26
N LYS A 260 18.29 18.78 2.28
CA LYS A 260 17.36 19.77 2.83
C LYS A 260 16.42 20.28 1.74
N LYS A 261 15.20 20.66 2.11
CA LYS A 261 14.15 21.13 1.17
C LYS A 261 14.62 22.23 0.20
N TYR A 262 15.45 23.18 0.63
CA TYR A 262 15.96 24.25 -0.26
C TYR A 262 16.91 23.76 -1.36
N GLN A 263 17.47 22.55 -1.23
CA GLN A 263 18.34 21.94 -2.22
C GLN A 263 17.53 21.24 -3.32
N LEU A 264 16.22 21.17 -3.16
CA LEU A 264 15.30 20.48 -4.05
C LEU A 264 14.54 21.49 -4.90
N SER A 265 13.92 21.00 -5.98
CA SER A 265 13.14 21.82 -6.88
C SER A 265 11.92 22.43 -6.19
N SER A 266 11.67 23.71 -6.43
CA SER A 266 10.45 24.40 -5.98
C SER A 266 9.19 23.94 -6.73
N PHE A 267 9.32 23.08 -7.74
CA PHE A 267 8.20 22.46 -8.45
C PHE A 267 7.69 21.17 -7.77
N LEU A 268 8.31 20.73 -6.68
CA LEU A 268 7.88 19.56 -5.94
C LEU A 268 6.61 19.84 -5.11
N PRO A 269 5.79 18.82 -4.82
CA PRO A 269 4.58 18.99 -4.02
C PRO A 269 4.87 19.55 -2.62
N GLU A 270 4.02 20.44 -2.12
CA GLU A 270 4.06 20.89 -0.72
C GLU A 270 3.26 20.00 0.22
N ARG A 271 2.30 19.22 -0.34
CA ARG A 271 1.41 18.32 0.39
C ARG A 271 1.56 16.90 -0.15
N PHE A 272 1.78 15.95 0.75
CA PHE A 272 2.08 14.55 0.42
C PHE A 272 0.94 13.57 0.72
N TYR A 273 -0.27 14.10 0.92
CA TYR A 273 -1.48 13.30 1.13
C TYR A 273 -2.71 14.06 0.64
N GLU A 274 -3.71 13.31 0.17
CA GLU A 274 -5.05 13.79 -0.14
C GLU A 274 -6.11 12.80 0.37
N ARG A 275 -7.33 13.30 0.51
CA ARG A 275 -8.49 12.55 0.98
C ARG A 275 -9.62 12.72 -0.03
N LEU A 276 -10.14 11.62 -0.54
CA LEU A 276 -11.20 11.62 -1.55
C LEU A 276 -12.49 11.02 -0.96
N ILE A 277 -13.60 11.72 -1.15
CA ILE A 277 -14.94 11.14 -1.00
C ILE A 277 -15.46 10.78 -2.36
N ARG A 278 -16.09 9.62 -2.47
CA ARG A 278 -16.86 9.22 -3.65
C ARG A 278 -18.24 8.78 -3.25
N VAL A 279 -19.24 9.30 -3.95
CA VAL A 279 -20.64 8.95 -3.73
C VAL A 279 -21.13 8.07 -4.88
N TYR A 280 -21.83 7.00 -4.54
CA TYR A 280 -22.43 6.08 -5.50
C TYR A 280 -23.91 5.89 -5.19
N TYR A 281 -24.72 5.75 -6.25
CA TYR A 281 -26.15 5.49 -6.18
C TYR A 281 -26.45 4.07 -6.67
N SER A 282 -27.05 3.26 -5.80
CA SER A 282 -27.31 1.84 -6.04
C SER A 282 -28.73 1.54 -6.55
N GLY A 283 -29.60 2.55 -6.59
CA GLY A 283 -30.97 2.41 -7.09
C GLY A 283 -31.07 2.43 -8.62
N SER A 284 -32.28 2.22 -9.12
CA SER A 284 -32.60 2.19 -10.56
C SER A 284 -33.43 3.38 -11.04
N ASP A 285 -33.86 4.27 -10.12
CA ASP A 285 -34.69 5.42 -10.46
C ASP A 285 -33.80 6.57 -10.93
N GLU A 286 -33.95 6.95 -12.20
CA GLU A 286 -33.17 8.05 -12.80
C GLU A 286 -33.47 9.40 -12.15
N LYS A 287 -34.69 9.63 -11.65
CA LYS A 287 -35.03 10.89 -10.97
C LYS A 287 -34.30 11.03 -9.65
N ILE A 288 -34.20 9.93 -8.88
CA ILE A 288 -33.44 9.93 -7.62
C ILE A 288 -31.95 10.11 -7.90
N LEU A 289 -31.43 9.57 -9.02
CA LEU A 289 -30.05 9.82 -9.43
C LEU A 289 -29.80 11.31 -9.71
N GLU A 290 -30.72 11.98 -10.43
CA GLU A 290 -30.64 13.43 -10.68
C GLU A 290 -30.68 14.21 -9.36
N GLU A 291 -31.58 13.87 -8.44
CA GLU A 291 -31.65 14.47 -7.11
C GLU A 291 -30.36 14.24 -6.31
N ALA A 292 -29.76 13.04 -6.39
CA ALA A 292 -28.50 12.73 -5.71
C ALA A 292 -27.33 13.56 -6.26
N LEU A 293 -27.29 13.80 -7.59
CA LEU A 293 -26.32 14.69 -8.22
C LEU A 293 -26.46 16.12 -7.70
N MET A 294 -27.69 16.65 -7.69
CA MET A 294 -27.96 18.00 -7.18
C MET A 294 -27.60 18.14 -5.69
N CYS A 295 -27.95 17.14 -4.88
CA CYS A 295 -27.59 17.12 -3.45
C CYS A 295 -26.07 17.12 -3.26
N PHE A 296 -25.34 16.33 -4.04
CA PHE A 296 -23.88 16.26 -3.96
C PHE A 296 -23.22 17.59 -4.36
N GLU A 297 -23.70 18.23 -5.44
CA GLU A 297 -23.21 19.54 -5.87
C GLU A 297 -23.47 20.62 -4.82
N GLN A 298 -24.68 20.65 -4.25
CA GLN A 298 -25.02 21.60 -3.20
C GLN A 298 -24.18 21.38 -1.95
N TRP A 299 -23.96 20.12 -1.56
CA TRP A 299 -23.06 19.77 -0.46
C TRP A 299 -21.63 20.26 -0.76
N CYS A 300 -21.10 20.07 -1.96
CA CYS A 300 -19.79 20.60 -2.35
C CYS A 300 -19.73 22.13 -2.27
N LYS A 301 -20.74 22.84 -2.78
CA LYS A 301 -20.80 24.32 -2.71
C LYS A 301 -20.75 24.81 -1.25
N ASN A 302 -21.52 24.17 -0.38
CA ASN A 302 -21.57 24.51 1.04
C ASN A 302 -20.25 24.23 1.76
N MET A 303 -19.62 23.09 1.47
CA MET A 303 -18.38 22.65 2.14
C MET A 303 -17.15 23.42 1.68
N PHE A 304 -17.07 23.78 0.40
CA PHE A 304 -15.88 24.40 -0.21
C PHE A 304 -16.03 25.90 -0.50
N GLY A 305 -17.19 26.50 -0.21
CA GLY A 305 -17.43 27.93 -0.43
C GLY A 305 -17.36 28.36 -1.90
N LEU A 306 -17.68 27.45 -2.83
CA LEU A 306 -17.69 27.75 -4.26
C LEU A 306 -18.87 28.68 -4.59
N GLN A 307 -18.62 29.98 -4.71
CA GLN A 307 -19.60 30.89 -5.32
C GLN A 307 -19.71 30.57 -6.81
N THR A 308 -20.93 30.56 -7.33
CA THR A 308 -21.18 30.58 -8.78
C THR A 308 -20.56 31.85 -9.33
N GLU A 309 -19.61 31.72 -10.26
CA GLU A 309 -19.35 32.78 -11.22
C GLU A 309 -20.67 32.97 -11.99
N GLU A 310 -21.48 33.94 -11.55
CA GLU A 310 -22.56 34.46 -12.37
C GLU A 310 -21.92 35.10 -13.60
N GLU A 311 -22.42 34.70 -14.76
CA GLU A 311 -22.06 35.20 -16.08
C GLU A 311 -22.06 36.74 -16.08
N GLU A 312 -20.88 37.36 -15.99
CA GLU A 312 -20.70 38.76 -16.37
C GLU A 312 -20.84 38.85 -17.89
N HIS A 313 -22.05 39.18 -18.33
CA HIS A 313 -22.37 39.66 -19.68
C HIS A 313 -21.95 41.11 -19.88
#